data_AF-A0A3B3SMZ5-F1
#
_entry.id   AF-A0A3B3SMZ5-F1
#
_cell.length_a   1.000
_cell.length_b   1.000
_cell.length_c   1.000
_cell.angle_alpha   90.00
_cell.angle_beta   90.00
_cell.angle_gamma   90.00
#
_symmetry.space_group_name_H-M   'P 1'
#
loop_
_entity.id
_entity.type
_entity.pdbx_description
1 polymer ?
#
loop_
_entity_poly.entity_id
_entity_poly.type
_entity_poly.pdbx_seq_one_letter_code
_entity_poly.pdbx_strand_id
1 'polypeptide(L)'
;MDSKNQAKEKVETTASHNAEPAGMCPMVVSRERWGATAPLSRHRLTDAAKKAVIHHTALWPCAGPRQCFLQLQHIQKLHMVHRSWDDIGYNFLVGEDGSVFEGRGWGVVGAHTKGNNHDSIGIAFIGDFNNQVPTSAALSAARQLLQCGVDLGHLHPKYTLLGHRDLADTECPGKLLYTQLQFLNQNKF
;
A
#
# COMPACT_ATOMS: atom_id res chain seq x y z
N MET A 1 1.13 29.97 -61.79
CA MET A 1 0.13 28.95 -62.16
C MET A 1 0.92 27.69 -62.49
N ASP A 2 0.95 26.60 -61.74
CA ASP A 2 0.29 26.21 -60.51
C ASP A 2 1.15 25.12 -59.85
N SER A 3 1.23 25.19 -58.52
CA SER A 3 1.87 24.22 -57.65
C SER A 3 1.19 22.86 -57.75
N LYS A 4 1.94 21.80 -58.09
CA LYS A 4 1.49 20.42 -57.85
C LYS A 4 2.09 19.87 -56.56
N ASN A 5 1.19 19.86 -55.60
CA ASN A 5 1.15 19.22 -54.30
C ASN A 5 1.42 17.71 -54.38
N GLN A 6 2.20 17.16 -53.44
CA GLN A 6 2.11 15.74 -53.05
C GLN A 6 2.54 15.52 -51.59
N ALA A 7 1.51 15.30 -50.77
CA ALA A 7 1.37 14.45 -49.57
C ALA A 7 2.51 14.40 -48.54
N LYS A 8 2.25 15.02 -47.37
CA LYS A 8 2.77 14.57 -46.08
C LYS A 8 1.74 13.66 -45.43
N GLU A 9 2.12 12.42 -45.18
CA GLU A 9 1.38 11.43 -44.42
C GLU A 9 1.46 11.78 -42.92
N LYS A 10 0.32 12.02 -42.28
CA LYS A 10 0.21 12.28 -40.84
C LYS A 10 -0.28 11.00 -40.18
N VAL A 11 0.62 10.24 -39.60
CA VAL A 11 0.28 9.07 -38.77
C VAL A 11 -0.25 9.59 -37.44
N GLU A 12 -1.55 9.42 -37.23
CA GLU A 12 -2.26 9.76 -36.00
C GLU A 12 -2.35 8.47 -35.17
N THR A 13 -1.42 8.28 -34.23
CA THR A 13 -1.47 7.17 -33.28
C THR A 13 -2.36 7.54 -32.10
N THR A 14 -3.55 6.95 -32.07
CA THR A 14 -4.46 6.99 -30.93
C THR A 14 -3.89 6.19 -29.76
N ALA A 15 -3.53 6.87 -28.67
CA ALA A 15 -3.19 6.23 -27.41
C ALA A 15 -4.47 5.76 -26.71
N SER A 16 -4.74 4.45 -26.75
CA SER A 16 -5.79 3.82 -25.94
C SER A 16 -5.44 3.94 -24.45
N HIS A 17 -6.13 4.85 -23.75
CA HIS A 17 -6.14 4.85 -22.29
C HIS A 17 -7.08 3.73 -21.84
N ASN A 18 -6.53 2.52 -21.64
CA ASN A 18 -7.25 1.49 -20.92
C ASN A 18 -7.34 1.92 -19.45
N ALA A 19 -8.51 2.38 -19.04
CA ALA A 19 -8.84 2.49 -17.63
C ALA A 19 -8.83 1.07 -17.02
N GLU A 20 -8.01 0.88 -15.99
CA GLU A 20 -7.99 -0.33 -15.17
C GLU A 20 -9.40 -0.63 -14.64
N PRO A 21 -9.87 -1.90 -14.68
CA PRO A 21 -11.22 -2.24 -14.27
C PRO A 21 -11.41 -1.95 -12.78
N ALA A 22 -12.33 -1.04 -12.48
CA ALA A 22 -12.80 -0.81 -11.12
C ALA A 22 -13.56 -2.05 -10.64
N GLY A 23 -13.11 -2.69 -9.55
CA GLY A 23 -13.91 -3.69 -8.83
C GLY A 23 -13.26 -5.05 -8.54
N MET A 24 -11.97 -5.26 -8.83
CA MET A 24 -11.28 -6.49 -8.40
C MET A 24 -10.30 -6.21 -7.27
N CYS A 25 -10.35 -7.04 -6.22
CA CYS A 25 -9.33 -7.08 -5.17
C CYS A 25 -7.94 -7.31 -5.80
N PRO A 26 -6.90 -6.58 -5.36
CA PRO A 26 -5.56 -6.83 -5.86
C PRO A 26 -5.10 -8.22 -5.39
N MET A 27 -4.32 -8.90 -6.23
CA MET A 27 -3.68 -10.15 -5.82
C MET A 27 -2.70 -9.86 -4.68
N VAL A 28 -2.98 -10.40 -3.49
CA VAL A 28 -2.09 -10.29 -2.33
C VAL A 28 -1.09 -11.44 -2.37
N VAL A 29 0.20 -11.10 -2.42
CA VAL A 29 1.29 -12.06 -2.29
C VAL A 29 1.33 -12.57 -0.85
N SER A 30 1.08 -13.86 -0.68
CA SER A 30 1.01 -14.50 0.64
C SER A 30 2.35 -14.49 1.38
N ARG A 31 2.27 -14.60 2.70
CA ARG A 31 3.42 -14.79 3.59
C ARG A 31 4.36 -15.91 3.18
N GLU A 32 3.81 -17.06 2.81
CA GLU A 32 4.60 -18.20 2.33
C GLU A 32 5.39 -17.85 1.08
N ARG A 33 4.76 -17.14 0.14
CA ARG A 33 5.37 -16.82 -1.16
C ARG A 33 6.55 -15.87 -1.05
N TRP A 34 6.52 -14.89 -0.13
CA TRP A 34 7.68 -14.00 0.09
C TRP A 34 8.67 -14.54 1.14
N GLY A 35 8.43 -15.74 1.70
CA GLY A 35 9.32 -16.40 2.65
C GLY A 35 9.28 -15.78 4.05
N ALA A 36 8.09 -15.48 4.56
CA ALA A 36 7.89 -14.97 5.90
C ALA A 36 8.28 -15.98 6.97
N THR A 37 8.94 -15.49 8.03
CA THR A 37 9.06 -16.25 9.28
C THR A 37 7.67 -16.37 9.92
N ALA A 38 7.41 -17.49 10.60
CA ALA A 38 6.19 -17.67 11.38
C ALA A 38 6.12 -16.63 12.51
N PRO A 39 4.96 -16.01 12.76
CA PRO A 39 4.83 -15.05 13.86
C PRO A 39 4.85 -15.77 15.22
N LEU A 40 5.34 -15.08 16.24
CA LEU A 40 5.39 -15.59 17.61
C LEU A 40 4.00 -15.68 18.25
N SER A 41 3.14 -14.70 17.95
CA SER A 41 1.75 -14.64 18.39
C SER A 41 0.88 -13.95 17.33
N ARG A 42 -0.43 -14.21 17.37
CA ARG A 42 -1.44 -13.55 16.53
C ARG A 42 -2.64 -13.17 17.39
N HIS A 43 -2.97 -11.89 17.41
CA HIS A 43 -4.17 -11.37 18.06
C HIS A 43 -5.18 -10.93 17.00
N ARG A 44 -6.44 -11.37 17.12
CA ARG A 44 -7.49 -10.98 16.17
C ARG A 44 -8.09 -9.63 16.56
N LEU A 45 -8.48 -8.86 15.55
CA LEU A 45 -9.43 -7.76 15.74
C LEU A 45 -10.80 -8.35 16.12
N THR A 46 -11.54 -7.65 16.99
CA THR A 46 -12.89 -8.07 17.39
C THR A 46 -13.93 -7.82 16.30
N ASP A 47 -13.71 -6.76 15.51
CA ASP A 47 -14.63 -6.27 14.48
C ASP A 47 -13.85 -5.78 13.26
N ALA A 48 -14.58 -5.34 12.22
CA ALA A 48 -13.99 -4.60 11.10
C ALA A 48 -13.21 -3.37 11.60
N ALA A 49 -12.03 -3.15 11.04
CA ALA A 49 -11.20 -2.00 11.40
C ALA A 49 -11.95 -0.69 11.09
N LYS A 50 -11.84 0.30 11.97
CA LYS A 50 -12.48 1.61 11.81
C LYS A 50 -11.54 2.65 11.21
N LYS A 51 -10.24 2.35 11.17
CA LYS A 51 -9.21 3.21 10.59
C LYS A 51 -8.33 2.42 9.62
N ALA A 52 -7.85 3.10 8.59
CA ALA A 52 -6.72 2.65 7.80
C ALA A 52 -5.59 3.67 7.96
N VAL A 53 -4.42 3.21 8.38
CA VAL A 53 -3.25 4.08 8.63
C VAL A 53 -2.21 3.81 7.56
N ILE A 54 -1.86 4.83 6.78
CA ILE A 54 -0.85 4.78 5.75
C ILE A 54 0.53 5.07 6.34
N HIS A 55 1.49 4.23 5.99
CA HIS A 55 2.89 4.31 6.38
C HIS A 55 3.80 4.34 5.16
N HIS A 56 5.04 4.77 5.37
CA HIS A 56 6.18 4.36 4.56
C HIS A 56 7.11 3.48 5.41
N THR A 57 7.99 2.72 4.78
CA THR A 57 8.98 1.93 5.52
C THR A 57 10.22 2.74 5.90
N ALA A 58 10.44 3.92 5.29
CA ALA A 58 11.66 4.71 5.38
C ALA A 58 12.92 3.90 5.02
N LEU A 59 12.78 3.05 4.01
CA LEU A 59 13.84 2.18 3.47
C LEU A 59 13.92 2.36 1.96
N TRP A 60 14.84 1.66 1.31
CA TRP A 60 14.90 1.64 -0.15
C TRP A 60 13.60 1.08 -0.76
N PRO A 61 13.07 1.71 -1.82
CA PRO A 61 11.92 1.16 -2.52
C PRO A 61 12.28 -0.18 -3.17
N CYS A 62 11.25 -0.93 -3.55
CA CYS A 62 11.41 -2.16 -4.30
C CYS A 62 10.46 -2.19 -5.49
N ALA A 63 10.91 -2.81 -6.58
CA ALA A 63 10.07 -3.16 -7.71
C ALA A 63 10.39 -4.59 -8.16
N GLY A 64 9.37 -5.41 -8.32
CA GLY A 64 9.50 -6.82 -8.67
C GLY A 64 9.72 -7.74 -7.46
N PRO A 65 9.36 -9.04 -7.60
CA PRO A 65 9.25 -9.97 -6.48
C PRO A 65 10.57 -10.16 -5.73
N ARG A 66 11.71 -10.30 -6.43
CA ARG A 66 13.01 -10.55 -5.79
C ARG A 66 13.40 -9.41 -4.84
N GLN A 67 13.29 -8.16 -5.28
CA GLN A 67 13.67 -7.00 -4.45
C GLN A 67 12.70 -6.84 -3.28
N CYS A 68 11.40 -6.94 -3.54
CA CYS A 68 10.40 -6.77 -2.50
C CYS A 68 10.44 -7.88 -1.45
N PHE A 69 10.71 -9.14 -1.82
CA PHE A 69 10.85 -10.23 -0.85
C PHE A 69 12.02 -9.99 0.10
N LEU A 70 13.17 -9.54 -0.41
CA LEU A 70 14.31 -9.19 0.42
C LEU A 70 13.99 -8.04 1.38
N GLN A 71 13.25 -7.02 0.94
CA GLN A 71 12.81 -5.94 1.81
C GLN A 71 11.84 -6.41 2.89
N LEU A 72 10.84 -7.22 2.53
CA LEU A 72 9.87 -7.76 3.48
C LEU A 72 10.55 -8.59 4.57
N GLN A 73 11.46 -9.47 4.17
CA GLN A 73 12.26 -10.29 5.09
C GLN A 73 13.14 -9.43 5.99
N HIS A 74 13.77 -8.39 5.45
CA HIS A 74 14.56 -7.45 6.23
C HIS A 74 13.71 -6.70 7.27
N ILE A 75 12.57 -6.15 6.85
CA ILE A 75 11.64 -5.43 7.73
C ILE A 75 11.09 -6.36 8.82
N GLN A 76 10.69 -7.59 8.46
CA GLN A 76 10.20 -8.56 9.42
C GLN A 76 11.29 -8.91 10.45
N LYS A 77 12.51 -9.19 9.99
CA LYS A 77 13.66 -9.46 10.88
C LYS A 77 13.91 -8.29 11.82
N LEU A 78 13.90 -7.06 11.31
CA LEU A 78 14.09 -5.87 12.14
C LEU A 78 13.02 -5.75 13.22
N HIS A 79 11.75 -5.95 12.87
CA HIS A 79 10.65 -5.89 13.81
C HIS A 79 10.70 -6.99 14.88
N MET A 80 10.97 -8.24 14.49
CA MET A 80 10.96 -9.35 15.42
C MET A 80 12.23 -9.39 16.30
N VAL A 81 13.41 -9.19 15.70
CA VAL A 81 14.68 -9.32 16.42
C VAL A 81 15.05 -8.05 17.19
N HIS A 82 14.89 -6.87 16.57
CA HIS A 82 15.36 -5.62 17.17
C HIS A 82 14.28 -4.86 17.95
N ARG A 83 13.00 -5.11 17.66
CA ARG A 83 11.88 -4.47 18.38
C ARG A 83 11.07 -5.45 19.23
N SER A 84 11.42 -6.73 19.22
CA SER A 84 10.74 -7.79 19.99
C SER A 84 9.24 -7.86 19.70
N TRP A 85 8.83 -7.59 18.47
CA TRP A 85 7.44 -7.75 18.04
C TRP A 85 7.16 -9.18 17.61
N ASP A 86 5.90 -9.59 17.70
CA ASP A 86 5.49 -10.94 17.31
C ASP A 86 5.64 -11.22 15.81
N ASP A 87 5.69 -10.16 14.99
CA ASP A 87 5.76 -10.22 13.54
C ASP A 87 6.10 -8.85 12.95
N ILE A 88 6.22 -8.76 11.61
CA ILE A 88 6.19 -7.50 10.86
C ILE A 88 5.03 -6.61 11.33
N GLY A 89 5.27 -5.33 11.57
CA GLY A 89 4.30 -4.46 12.25
C GLY A 89 3.06 -4.07 11.43
N TYR A 90 3.15 -4.12 10.10
CA TYR A 90 2.09 -3.69 9.19
C TYR A 90 1.17 -4.86 8.80
N ASN A 91 -0.10 -4.56 8.51
CA ASN A 91 -1.03 -5.56 7.98
C ASN A 91 -0.72 -5.90 6.53
N PHE A 92 -0.43 -4.87 5.72
CA PHE A 92 -0.05 -5.00 4.32
C PHE A 92 1.09 -4.07 3.96
N LEU A 93 1.83 -4.45 2.92
CA LEU A 93 2.88 -3.62 2.33
C LEU A 93 2.69 -3.53 0.82
N VAL A 94 3.11 -2.42 0.22
CA VAL A 94 2.94 -2.15 -1.23
C VAL A 94 4.29 -1.76 -1.84
N GLY A 95 4.68 -2.47 -2.90
CA GLY A 95 5.87 -2.16 -3.69
C GLY A 95 5.59 -1.13 -4.79
N GLU A 96 6.66 -0.51 -5.32
CA GLU A 96 6.55 0.50 -6.39
C GLU A 96 6.07 -0.09 -7.73
N ASP A 97 6.04 -1.41 -7.87
CA ASP A 97 5.46 -2.12 -9.02
C ASP A 97 3.95 -2.40 -8.87
N GLY A 98 3.33 -1.97 -7.76
CA GLY A 98 1.92 -2.22 -7.45
C GLY A 98 1.66 -3.59 -6.79
N SER A 99 2.69 -4.39 -6.53
CA SER A 99 2.53 -5.64 -5.78
C SER A 99 2.09 -5.36 -4.34
N VAL A 100 1.05 -6.06 -3.88
CA VAL A 100 0.59 -6.03 -2.49
C VAL A 100 1.07 -7.28 -1.76
N PHE A 101 1.65 -7.11 -0.58
CA PHE A 101 2.22 -8.19 0.21
C PHE A 101 1.47 -8.33 1.54
N GLU A 102 1.15 -9.57 1.91
CA GLU A 102 0.58 -9.89 3.20
C GLU A 102 1.64 -9.72 4.30
N GLY A 103 1.44 -8.73 5.17
CA GLY A 103 2.14 -8.62 6.45
C GLY A 103 1.41 -9.47 7.49
N ARG A 104 0.81 -8.83 8.50
CA ARG A 104 -0.09 -9.53 9.43
C ARG A 104 -1.44 -9.94 8.83
N GLY A 105 -1.81 -9.34 7.70
CA GLY A 105 -3.04 -9.65 6.98
C GLY A 105 -4.30 -9.04 7.61
N TRP A 106 -5.45 -9.46 7.09
CA TRP A 106 -6.77 -9.00 7.51
C TRP A 106 -7.17 -9.54 8.88
N GLY A 107 -7.91 -8.75 9.66
CA GLY A 107 -8.48 -9.18 10.94
C GLY A 107 -7.46 -9.47 12.04
N VAL A 108 -6.21 -9.06 11.87
CA VAL A 108 -5.11 -9.26 12.84
C VAL A 108 -4.62 -7.91 13.35
N VAL A 109 -4.40 -7.80 14.66
CA VAL A 109 -3.87 -6.60 15.33
C VAL A 109 -2.44 -6.31 14.86
N GLY A 110 -2.22 -5.08 14.40
CA GLY A 110 -0.93 -4.54 13.98
C GLY A 110 0.06 -4.26 15.13
N ALA A 111 1.26 -3.79 14.77
CA ALA A 111 2.18 -3.09 15.68
C ALA A 111 2.69 -1.77 15.07
N HIS A 112 1.95 -1.23 14.09
CA HIS A 112 2.39 -0.10 13.26
C HIS A 112 2.15 1.27 13.89
N THR A 113 1.13 1.42 14.75
CA THR A 113 0.77 2.72 15.34
C THR A 113 0.32 2.53 16.79
N LYS A 114 1.21 2.88 17.72
CA LYS A 114 0.96 2.74 19.17
C LYS A 114 -0.36 3.43 19.54
N GLY A 115 -1.18 2.75 20.36
CA GLY A 115 -2.51 3.23 20.76
C GLY A 115 -3.62 3.08 19.71
N ASN A 116 -3.31 2.66 18.49
CA ASN A 116 -4.27 2.56 17.39
C ASN A 116 -4.31 1.18 16.72
N ASN A 117 -3.51 0.21 17.16
CA ASN A 117 -3.39 -1.10 16.49
C ASN A 117 -4.65 -1.98 16.59
N HIS A 118 -5.49 -1.78 17.62
CA HIS A 118 -6.63 -2.67 17.92
C HIS A 118 -7.93 -2.32 17.19
N ASP A 119 -7.94 -1.23 16.42
CA ASP A 119 -9.11 -0.77 15.65
C ASP A 119 -8.71 -0.24 14.26
N SER A 120 -7.53 -0.60 13.78
CA SER A 120 -7.01 -0.16 12.49
C SER A 120 -6.27 -1.24 11.71
N ILE A 121 -6.16 -1.02 10.41
CA ILE A 121 -5.20 -1.70 9.53
C ILE A 121 -4.06 -0.75 9.19
N GLY A 122 -2.82 -1.27 9.19
CA GLY A 122 -1.65 -0.54 8.73
C GLY A 122 -1.21 -0.97 7.34
N ILE A 123 -1.12 -0.03 6.41
CA ILE A 123 -0.63 -0.27 5.04
C ILE A 123 0.66 0.54 4.86
N ALA A 124 1.79 -0.13 4.63
CA ALA A 124 3.07 0.53 4.40
C ALA A 124 3.51 0.49 2.94
N PHE A 125 3.81 1.64 2.37
CA PHE A 125 4.52 1.72 1.10
C PHE A 125 6.00 1.44 1.34
N ILE A 126 6.58 0.49 0.60
CA ILE A 126 7.99 0.11 0.72
C ILE A 126 8.81 1.19 0.01
N GLY A 127 9.47 2.05 0.79
CA GLY A 127 10.20 3.21 0.28
C GLY A 127 10.34 4.34 1.31
N ASP A 128 10.98 5.42 0.89
CA ASP A 128 11.00 6.72 1.58
C ASP A 128 10.38 7.80 0.68
N PHE A 129 9.17 8.23 1.04
CA PHE A 129 8.38 9.20 0.30
C PHE A 129 8.41 10.61 0.90
N ASN A 130 9.49 10.99 1.58
CA ASN A 130 9.72 12.40 1.93
C ASN A 130 10.01 13.25 0.69
N ASN A 131 10.79 12.73 -0.26
CA ASN A 131 11.25 13.45 -1.45
C ASN A 131 10.88 12.75 -2.77
N GLN A 132 10.17 11.63 -2.72
CA GLN A 132 9.65 10.91 -3.87
C GLN A 132 8.15 10.64 -3.71
N VAL A 133 7.37 10.78 -4.78
CA VAL A 133 5.98 10.34 -4.82
C VAL A 133 5.96 8.84 -5.16
N PRO A 134 5.16 8.00 -4.48
CA PRO A 134 4.99 6.61 -4.90
C PRO A 134 4.49 6.51 -6.34
N THR A 135 4.80 5.42 -7.03
CA THR A 135 4.26 5.21 -8.39
C THR A 135 2.73 5.17 -8.40
N SER A 136 2.16 5.48 -9.56
CA SER A 136 0.71 5.32 -9.80
C SER A 136 0.24 3.88 -9.60
N ALA A 137 1.10 2.88 -9.88
CA ALA A 137 0.80 1.47 -9.64
C ALA A 137 0.66 1.18 -8.14
N ALA A 138 1.60 1.65 -7.31
CA ALA A 138 1.52 1.51 -5.86
C ALA A 138 0.27 2.19 -5.27
N LEU A 139 0.00 3.43 -5.70
CA LEU A 139 -1.19 4.18 -5.24
C LEU A 139 -2.49 3.49 -5.65
N SER A 140 -2.57 2.97 -6.87
CA SER A 140 -3.75 2.27 -7.37
C SER A 140 -3.97 0.95 -6.64
N ALA A 141 -2.90 0.17 -6.40
CA ALA A 141 -2.96 -1.08 -5.66
C ALA A 141 -3.41 -0.86 -4.20
N ALA A 142 -2.87 0.15 -3.52
CA ALA A 142 -3.29 0.50 -2.16
C ALA A 142 -4.76 0.92 -2.10
N ARG A 143 -5.23 1.70 -3.08
CA ARG A 143 -6.64 2.10 -3.19
C ARG A 143 -7.55 0.87 -3.42
N GLN A 144 -7.19 -0.02 -4.34
CA GLN A 144 -7.96 -1.26 -4.59
C GLN A 144 -7.97 -2.17 -3.35
N LEU A 145 -6.86 -2.24 -2.60
CA LEU A 145 -6.78 -2.99 -1.35
C LEU A 145 -7.73 -2.43 -0.29
N LEU A 146 -7.82 -1.10 -0.17
CA LEU A 146 -8.77 -0.45 0.75
C LEU A 146 -10.22 -0.78 0.39
N GLN A 147 -10.59 -0.67 -0.89
CA GLN A 147 -11.93 -1.06 -1.36
C GLN A 147 -12.21 -2.54 -1.05
N CYS A 148 -11.27 -3.42 -1.38
CA CYS A 148 -11.38 -4.85 -1.09
C CYS A 148 -11.58 -5.13 0.40
N GLY A 149 -10.89 -4.39 1.28
CA GLY A 149 -11.09 -4.49 2.72
C GLY A 149 -12.52 -4.17 3.14
N VAL A 150 -13.16 -3.18 2.50
CA VAL A 150 -14.57 -2.84 2.73
C VAL A 150 -15.48 -3.94 2.21
N ASP A 151 -15.28 -4.38 0.98
CA ASP A 151 -16.12 -5.38 0.31
C ASP A 151 -16.08 -6.74 1.05
N LEU A 152 -14.93 -7.10 1.62
CA LEU A 152 -14.75 -8.31 2.42
C LEU A 152 -15.18 -8.16 3.90
N GLY A 153 -15.61 -6.98 4.32
CA GLY A 153 -16.02 -6.71 5.71
C GLY A 153 -14.87 -6.66 6.72
N HIS A 154 -13.63 -6.47 6.28
CA HIS A 154 -12.45 -6.30 7.14
C HIS A 154 -12.18 -4.85 7.52
N LEU A 155 -12.69 -3.91 6.73
CA LEU A 155 -12.61 -2.47 6.95
C LEU A 155 -14.04 -1.91 6.95
N HIS A 156 -14.37 -1.08 7.93
CA HIS A 156 -15.70 -0.50 8.04
C HIS A 156 -15.98 0.42 6.82
N PRO A 157 -17.18 0.42 6.20
CA PRO A 157 -17.45 1.25 5.02
C PRO A 157 -17.22 2.76 5.24
N LYS A 158 -17.37 3.24 6.47
CA LYS A 158 -17.07 4.63 6.89
C LYS A 158 -15.73 4.76 7.62
N TYR A 159 -14.73 3.95 7.28
CA TYR A 159 -13.42 4.02 7.93
C TYR A 159 -12.77 5.40 7.72
N THR A 160 -11.94 5.80 8.68
CA THR A 160 -11.10 7.00 8.54
C THR A 160 -9.75 6.62 7.96
N LEU A 161 -9.37 7.25 6.84
CA LEU A 161 -8.03 7.14 6.28
C LEU A 161 -7.11 8.22 6.88
N LEU A 162 -5.97 7.80 7.43
CA LEU A 162 -5.01 8.65 8.13
C LEU A 162 -3.58 8.34 7.67
N GLY A 163 -2.69 9.32 7.71
CA GLY A 163 -1.25 9.09 7.73
C GLY A 163 -0.79 8.79 9.16
N HIS A 164 0.33 8.09 9.31
CA HIS A 164 0.87 7.81 10.65
C HIS A 164 1.08 9.09 11.49
N ARG A 165 1.53 10.19 10.84
CA ARG A 165 1.70 11.52 11.45
C ARG A 165 0.42 12.14 12.04
N ASP A 166 -0.76 11.68 11.64
CA ASP A 166 -2.02 12.18 12.19
C ASP A 166 -2.29 11.61 13.59
N LEU A 167 -1.53 10.58 13.99
CA LEU A 167 -1.72 9.82 15.22
C LEU A 167 -0.49 9.81 16.14
N ALA A 168 0.66 10.30 15.65
CA ALA A 168 1.92 10.30 16.37
C ALA A 168 2.85 11.40 15.85
N ASP A 169 3.83 11.80 16.67
CA ASP A 169 4.89 12.72 16.26
C ASP A 169 5.94 11.97 15.42
N THR A 170 5.73 11.95 14.10
CA THR A 170 6.57 11.25 13.12
C THR A 170 6.45 11.88 11.73
N GLU A 171 7.49 11.75 10.91
CA GLU A 171 7.41 12.12 9.49
C GLU A 171 6.63 11.10 8.65
N CYS A 172 6.39 9.89 9.14
CA CYS A 172 5.67 8.85 8.39
C CYS A 172 4.24 9.32 8.01
N PRO A 173 3.73 9.13 6.78
CA PRO A 173 4.25 8.29 5.68
C PRO A 173 5.21 9.00 4.72
N GLY A 174 5.83 10.09 5.13
CA GLY A 174 6.65 10.95 4.28
C GLY A 174 5.82 12.07 3.64
N LYS A 175 6.46 13.22 3.42
CA LYS A 175 5.78 14.44 2.95
C LYS A 175 5.00 14.23 1.66
N LEU A 176 5.57 13.56 0.65
CA LEU A 176 4.94 13.45 -0.67
C LEU A 176 3.90 12.33 -0.74
N LEU A 177 4.05 11.23 0.00
CA LEU A 177 2.97 10.24 0.11
C LEU A 177 1.78 10.78 0.92
N TYR A 178 2.04 11.61 1.94
CA TYR A 178 0.96 12.24 2.71
C TYR A 178 0.04 13.12 1.85
N THR A 179 0.56 13.80 0.82
CA THR A 179 -0.30 14.58 -0.11
C THR A 179 -1.23 13.70 -0.95
N GLN A 180 -0.93 12.40 -1.08
CA GLN A 180 -1.73 11.45 -1.85
C GLN A 180 -2.86 10.79 -1.04
N LEU A 181 -3.00 11.08 0.26
CA LEU A 181 -4.08 10.48 1.07
C LEU A 181 -5.48 10.80 0.52
N GLN A 182 -5.66 11.97 -0.09
CA GLN A 182 -6.94 12.32 -0.73
C GLN A 182 -7.24 11.41 -1.93
N PHE A 183 -6.22 11.05 -2.72
CA PHE A 183 -6.37 10.09 -3.80
C PHE A 183 -6.76 8.71 -3.24
N LEU A 184 -6.13 8.25 -2.16
CA LEU A 184 -6.43 6.94 -1.58
C LEU A 184 -7.83 6.85 -0.96
N ASN A 185 -8.40 7.98 -0.50
CA ASN A 185 -9.70 8.00 0.17
C ASN A 185 -10.87 7.98 -0.83
N GLN A 186 -11.48 6.82 -1.01
CA GLN A 186 -12.65 6.63 -1.90
C GLN A 186 -13.98 7.11 -1.30
N ASN A 187 -14.02 7.45 -0.01
CA ASN A 187 -15.26 7.77 0.73
C ASN A 187 -15.61 9.27 0.73
N LYS A 188 -14.93 10.08 -0.08
CA LYS A 188 -15.30 11.49 -0.27
C LYS A 188 -16.08 11.64 -1.58
N PHE A 189 -17.38 11.36 -1.49
CA PHE A 189 -18.38 11.98 -2.35
C PHE A 189 -19.19 12.95 -1.50
#